data_AF-A0A558FTE5-F1
#
_entry.id   AF-A0A558FTE5-F1
#
_cell.length_a   1.000
_cell.length_b   1.000
_cell.length_c   1.000
_cell.angle_alpha   90.00
_cell.angle_beta   90.00
_cell.angle_gamma   90.00
#
_symmetry.space_group_name_H-M   'P 1'
#
loop_
_entity.id
_entity.type
_entity.pdbx_description
1 polymer ?
#
loop_
_entity_poly.entity_id
_entity_poly.type
_entity_poly.pdbx_seq_one_letter_code
_entity_poly.pdbx_strand_id
1 'polypeptide(L)'
;MNKNSERLGRQIEEKLEAVNQIKKHLNGFFLEARTELTNAGMSRGWKNLKPETATKQQKALTTYESWVNSTRPLVVEFLPERLDEFDKMRDEFVDIVTLQIAAPDHPARSMNRAAQLISQQKGIVQSIPDKVEIELLASRKSISRDIAKSEVLRGEQLLEEGDIRPAGVIAGVALERHLITLCSSAEQDVEYDRMDGISSLAKSLSQAGVISDDDMRLLDWMGGVRNKCSHASDEEPKRTEVKRMIREADEFIYETRI
;
A
#
# COMPACT_ATOMS: atom_id res chain seq x y z
N MET A 1 3.85 -10.96 -2.78
CA MET A 1 4.22 -9.62 -2.27
C MET A 1 5.53 -9.14 -2.90
N ASN A 2 5.74 -7.82 -3.00
CA ASN A 2 6.93 -7.19 -3.60
C ASN A 2 8.08 -7.11 -2.57
N LYS A 3 9.28 -7.61 -2.89
CA LYS A 3 10.47 -7.59 -2.02
C LYS A 3 10.81 -6.20 -1.45
N ASN A 4 10.50 -5.13 -2.19
CA ASN A 4 10.73 -3.76 -1.73
C ASN A 4 9.70 -3.32 -0.66
N SER A 5 8.44 -3.74 -0.80
CA SER A 5 7.40 -3.47 0.21
C SER A 5 7.70 -4.22 1.51
N GLU A 6 8.09 -5.50 1.42
CA GLU A 6 8.49 -6.31 2.58
C GLU A 6 9.73 -5.76 3.30
N ARG A 7 10.65 -5.13 2.57
CA ARG A 7 11.82 -4.48 3.16
C ARG A 7 11.42 -3.19 3.89
N LEU A 8 10.54 -2.39 3.29
CA LEU A 8 10.01 -1.17 3.90
C LEU A 8 9.20 -1.49 5.17
N GLY A 9 8.34 -2.51 5.11
CA GLY A 9 7.57 -3.00 6.26
C GLY A 9 8.47 -3.37 7.44
N ARG A 10 9.52 -4.17 7.20
CA ARG A 10 10.50 -4.52 8.25
C ARG A 10 11.23 -3.31 8.82
N GLN A 11 11.67 -2.37 7.99
CA GLN A 11 12.31 -1.14 8.46
C GLN A 11 11.37 -0.29 9.32
N ILE A 12 10.09 -0.26 8.98
CA ILE A 12 9.07 0.45 9.76
C ILE A 12 8.85 -0.27 11.09
N GLU A 13 8.70 -1.61 11.11
CA GLU A 13 8.55 -2.40 12.34
C GLU A 13 9.70 -2.13 13.32
N GLU A 14 10.95 -2.18 12.85
CA GLU A 14 12.14 -1.86 13.65
C GLU A 14 12.07 -0.45 14.25
N LYS A 15 11.64 0.55 13.47
CA LYS A 15 11.46 1.92 13.96
C LYS A 15 10.32 2.02 14.98
N LEU A 16 9.27 1.21 14.85
CA LEU A 16 8.14 1.20 15.77
C LEU A 16 8.48 0.57 17.13
N GLU A 17 9.53 -0.27 17.22
CA GLU A 17 10.02 -0.79 18.50
C GLU A 17 10.55 0.32 19.41
N ALA A 18 11.13 1.38 18.85
CA ALA A 18 11.64 2.53 19.60
C ALA A 18 10.53 3.23 20.42
N VAL A 19 9.26 3.13 20.00
CA VAL A 19 8.10 3.65 20.74
C VAL A 19 7.99 3.05 22.14
N ASN A 20 8.36 1.79 22.32
CA ASN A 20 8.33 1.14 23.63
C ASN A 20 9.37 1.75 24.59
N GLN A 21 10.55 2.10 24.05
CA GLN A 21 11.60 2.77 24.83
C GLN A 21 11.17 4.20 25.22
N ILE A 22 10.54 4.94 24.29
CA ILE A 22 10.00 6.27 24.58
C ILE A 22 8.96 6.21 25.69
N LYS A 23 8.00 5.28 25.62
CA LYS A 23 6.99 5.06 26.66
C LYS A 23 7.62 4.71 28.02
N LYS A 24 8.67 3.88 28.03
CA LYS A 24 9.42 3.55 29.26
C LYS A 24 10.07 4.79 29.88
N HIS A 25 10.73 5.63 29.07
CA HIS A 25 11.36 6.87 29.55
C HIS A 25 10.33 7.88 30.06
N LEU A 26 9.20 8.03 29.36
CA LEU A 26 8.09 8.89 29.78
C LEU A 26 7.50 8.46 31.11
N ASN A 27 7.22 7.16 31.28
CA ASN A 27 6.67 6.64 32.54
C ASN A 27 7.61 6.95 33.71
N GLY A 28 8.91 6.74 33.53
CA GLY A 28 9.92 7.05 34.55
C GLY A 28 9.98 8.54 34.90
N PHE A 29 9.93 9.41 33.87
CA PHE A 29 9.90 10.86 34.07
C PHE A 29 8.65 11.31 34.84
N PHE A 30 7.45 10.94 34.37
CA PHE A 30 6.20 11.41 34.98
C PHE A 30 5.99 10.88 36.40
N LEU A 31 6.49 9.68 36.73
CA LEU A 31 6.41 9.12 38.08
C LEU A 31 7.22 9.96 39.09
N GLU A 32 8.43 10.37 38.72
CA GLU A 32 9.28 11.20 39.57
C GLU A 32 8.81 12.65 39.61
N ALA A 33 8.46 13.23 38.46
CA ALA A 33 7.92 14.57 38.39
C ALA A 33 6.66 14.71 39.26
N ARG A 34 5.76 13.72 39.26
CA ARG A 34 4.59 13.70 40.16
C ARG A 34 4.99 13.76 41.63
N THR A 35 5.98 12.97 42.03
CA THR A 35 6.46 12.93 43.42
C THR A 35 7.04 14.27 43.85
N GLU A 36 7.82 14.91 42.98
CA GLU A 36 8.46 16.21 43.26
C GLU A 36 7.44 17.36 43.34
N LEU A 37 6.48 17.40 42.42
CA LEU A 37 5.45 18.44 42.38
C LEU A 37 4.46 18.34 43.54
N THR A 38 4.17 17.12 44.01
CA THR A 38 3.32 16.90 45.20
C THR A 38 3.98 17.46 46.47
N ASN A 39 5.31 17.34 46.58
CA ASN A 39 6.07 17.77 47.76
C ASN A 39 6.39 19.27 47.77
N ALA A 40 6.44 19.94 46.62
CA ALA A 40 6.85 21.34 46.50
C ALA A 40 5.72 22.37 46.77
N GLY A 41 4.46 21.93 46.87
CA GLY A 41 3.27 22.78 46.82
C GLY A 41 3.01 23.30 45.40
N MET A 42 1.74 23.34 44.97
CA MET A 42 1.33 23.64 43.58
C MET A 42 1.88 24.96 43.00
N SER A 43 2.34 25.90 43.84
CA SER A 43 2.79 27.24 43.39
C SER A 43 4.28 27.34 43.02
N ARG A 44 5.15 26.39 43.39
CA ARG A 44 6.59 26.40 43.03
C ARG A 44 6.92 25.61 41.75
N GLY A 45 5.88 25.30 40.99
CA GLY A 45 5.84 24.32 39.91
C GLY A 45 6.92 24.46 38.83
N TRP A 46 7.29 23.29 38.31
CA TRP A 46 7.88 23.02 36.99
C TRP A 46 9.26 23.61 36.67
N LYS A 47 9.75 24.63 37.39
CA LYS A 47 11.09 25.24 37.17
C LYS A 47 12.24 24.60 37.94
N ASN A 48 11.97 23.67 38.85
CA ASN A 48 12.95 23.12 39.81
C ASN A 48 12.96 21.58 39.83
N LEU A 49 12.94 20.93 38.66
CA LEU A 49 13.15 19.48 38.60
C LEU A 49 14.52 19.11 39.19
N LYS A 50 14.58 18.03 39.96
CA LYS A 50 15.89 17.53 40.39
C LYS A 50 16.71 17.06 39.17
N PRO A 51 18.06 17.09 39.25
CA PRO A 51 18.92 16.65 38.16
C PRO A 51 18.61 15.24 37.62
N GLU A 52 18.22 14.32 38.50
CA GLU A 52 17.86 12.95 38.12
C GLU A 52 16.58 12.86 37.28
N THR A 53 15.57 13.67 37.61
CA THR A 53 14.30 13.73 36.87
C THR A 53 14.48 14.49 35.55
N ALA A 54 15.25 15.58 35.56
CA ALA A 54 15.65 16.28 34.34
C ALA A 54 16.42 15.36 33.36
N THR A 55 17.27 14.47 33.87
CA THR A 55 17.97 13.47 33.04
C THR A 55 17.00 12.50 32.36
N LYS A 56 15.92 12.09 33.05
CA LYS A 56 14.89 11.21 32.46
C LYS A 56 14.03 11.93 31.44
N GLN A 57 13.69 13.19 31.70
CA GLN A 57 13.03 14.08 30.74
C GLN A 57 13.84 14.20 29.46
N GLN A 58 15.14 14.51 29.59
CA GLN A 58 16.03 14.65 28.44
C GLN A 58 16.14 13.35 27.65
N LYS A 59 16.25 12.19 28.31
CA LYS A 59 16.24 10.89 27.64
C LYS A 59 14.94 10.64 26.88
N ALA A 60 13.79 10.95 27.47
CA ALA A 60 12.50 10.81 26.79
C ALA A 60 12.42 11.68 25.53
N LEU A 61 12.85 12.94 25.63
CA LEU A 61 12.89 13.89 24.51
C LEU A 61 13.85 13.46 23.41
N THR A 62 15.09 13.08 23.73
CA THR A 62 16.08 12.69 22.72
C THR A 62 15.73 11.40 22.02
N THR A 63 15.21 10.40 22.74
CA THR A 63 14.71 9.17 22.11
C THR A 63 13.51 9.46 21.19
N TYR A 64 12.59 10.33 21.63
CA TYR A 64 11.44 10.74 20.83
C TYR A 64 11.85 11.51 19.57
N GLU A 65 12.74 12.49 19.70
CA GLU A 65 13.25 13.29 18.59
C GLU A 65 13.98 12.42 17.56
N SER A 66 14.83 11.49 18.01
CA SER A 66 15.47 10.52 17.13
C SER A 66 14.45 9.67 16.37
N TRP A 67 13.38 9.23 17.05
CA TRP A 67 12.33 8.44 16.41
C TRP A 67 11.59 9.25 15.35
N VAL A 68 11.12 10.46 15.70
CA VAL A 68 10.44 11.39 14.78
C VAL A 68 11.30 11.70 13.57
N ASN A 69 12.58 12.04 13.76
CA ASN A 69 13.48 12.35 12.65
C ASN A 69 13.66 11.16 11.71
N SER A 70 13.55 9.94 12.23
CA SER A 70 13.67 8.71 11.45
C SER A 70 12.38 8.27 10.75
N THR A 71 11.22 8.75 11.19
CA THR A 71 9.89 8.33 10.68
C THR A 71 9.18 9.44 9.89
N ARG A 72 9.38 10.71 10.25
CA ARG A 72 8.78 11.85 9.55
C ARG A 72 9.09 11.88 8.05
N PRO A 73 10.31 11.57 7.55
CA PRO A 73 10.55 11.49 6.11
C PRO A 73 9.65 10.48 5.41
N LEU A 74 9.32 9.36 6.07
CA LEU A 74 8.39 8.36 5.53
C LEU A 74 6.97 8.91 5.45
N VAL A 75 6.55 9.71 6.44
CA VAL A 75 5.24 10.39 6.40
C VAL A 75 5.20 11.44 5.28
N VAL A 76 6.28 12.20 5.08
CA VAL A 76 6.39 13.17 3.98
C VAL A 76 6.26 12.48 2.62
N GLU A 77 6.94 11.35 2.45
CA GLU A 77 6.99 10.62 1.19
C GLU A 77 5.68 9.88 0.89
N PHE A 78 5.13 9.16 1.88
CA PHE A 78 4.04 8.21 1.66
C PHE A 78 2.69 8.67 2.20
N LEU A 79 2.63 9.61 3.15
CA LEU A 79 1.38 10.11 3.76
C LEU A 79 1.38 11.64 3.90
N PRO A 80 1.65 12.40 2.82
CA PRO A 80 1.76 13.86 2.89
C PRO A 80 0.48 14.52 3.43
N GLU A 81 -0.69 13.91 3.20
CA GLU A 81 -1.98 14.37 3.72
C GLU A 81 -2.12 14.26 5.25
N ARG A 82 -1.32 13.39 5.90
CA ARG A 82 -1.28 13.23 7.36
C ARG A 82 -0.14 14.00 8.02
N LEU A 83 0.69 14.70 7.24
CA LEU A 83 1.92 15.34 7.75
C LEU A 83 1.62 16.45 8.77
N ASP A 84 0.63 17.31 8.50
CA ASP A 84 0.24 18.40 9.41
C ASP A 84 -0.26 17.87 10.76
N GLU A 85 -1.10 16.82 10.72
CA GLU A 85 -1.56 16.13 11.93
C GLU A 85 -0.39 15.52 12.72
N PHE A 86 0.52 14.82 12.02
CA PHE A 86 1.69 14.21 12.63
C PHE A 86 2.59 15.25 13.32
N ASP A 87 2.80 16.39 12.66
CA ASP A 87 3.62 17.50 13.14
C ASP A 87 2.97 18.20 14.34
N LYS A 88 1.65 18.43 14.32
CA LYS A 88 0.90 18.98 15.47
C LYS A 88 0.98 18.08 16.70
N MET A 89 0.87 16.76 16.51
CA MET A 89 1.01 15.80 17.62
C MET A 89 2.40 15.85 18.25
N ARG A 90 3.45 16.10 17.43
CA ARG A 90 4.82 16.27 17.92
C ARG A 90 4.93 17.51 18.78
N ASP A 91 4.44 18.64 18.28
CA ASP A 91 4.60 19.90 18.97
C ASP A 91 3.86 19.86 20.32
N GLU A 92 2.64 19.33 20.36
CA GLU A 92 1.90 19.11 21.61
C GLU A 92 2.62 18.13 22.56
N PHE A 93 3.23 17.07 22.03
CA PHE A 93 4.00 16.13 22.84
C PHE A 93 5.21 16.82 23.50
N VAL A 94 5.97 17.60 22.72
CA VAL A 94 7.12 18.35 23.21
C VAL A 94 6.68 19.33 24.28
N ASP A 95 5.61 20.08 24.07
CA ASP A 95 5.08 21.03 25.04
C ASP A 95 4.65 20.36 26.36
N ILE A 96 4.05 19.18 26.29
CA ILE A 96 3.68 18.39 27.47
C ILE A 96 4.92 17.90 28.22
N VAL A 97 5.90 17.35 27.52
CA VAL A 97 7.09 16.74 28.16
C VAL A 97 8.04 17.81 28.68
N THR A 98 8.17 18.94 27.98
CA THR A 98 8.95 20.12 28.41
C THR A 98 8.21 20.96 29.46
N LEU A 99 6.97 20.59 29.80
CA LEU A 99 6.17 21.23 30.84
C LEU A 99 5.80 22.69 30.50
N GLN A 100 5.75 23.03 29.21
CA GLN A 100 5.39 24.37 28.70
C GLN A 100 3.88 24.59 28.70
N ILE A 101 3.10 23.54 28.43
CA ILE A 101 1.67 23.57 28.72
C ILE A 101 1.53 23.40 30.22
N ALA A 102 1.08 24.46 30.90
CA ALA A 102 0.66 24.40 32.29
C ALA A 102 -0.45 23.37 32.40
N ALA A 103 -0.12 22.11 32.70
CA ALA A 103 -1.13 21.10 32.90
C ALA A 103 -1.97 21.55 34.10
N PRO A 104 -3.25 21.89 33.92
CA PRO A 104 -4.13 22.14 35.05
C PRO A 104 -4.28 20.77 35.73
N ASP A 105 -3.69 20.68 36.91
CA ASP A 105 -4.11 19.86 38.04
C ASP A 105 -3.66 18.39 38.12
N HIS A 106 -3.21 17.69 37.06
CA HIS A 106 -2.87 16.25 37.20
C HIS A 106 -1.74 15.71 36.28
N PRO A 107 -0.52 15.40 36.80
CA PRO A 107 0.56 14.75 36.06
C PRO A 107 0.17 13.44 35.34
N ALA A 108 -0.78 12.69 35.89
CA ALA A 108 -1.32 11.49 35.27
C ALA A 108 -2.07 11.77 33.96
N ARG A 109 -2.77 12.91 33.87
CA ARG A 109 -3.48 13.33 32.66
C ARG A 109 -2.50 13.69 31.55
N SER A 110 -1.45 14.45 31.87
CA SER A 110 -0.37 14.80 30.93
C SER A 110 0.35 13.56 30.41
N MET A 111 0.67 12.63 31.30
CA MET A 111 1.26 11.34 30.94
C MET A 111 0.37 10.55 29.96
N ASN A 112 -0.93 10.44 30.26
CA ASN A 112 -1.87 9.75 29.39
C ASN A 112 -1.98 10.42 28.01
N ARG A 113 -2.00 11.77 27.97
CA ARG A 113 -2.06 12.51 26.71
C ARG A 113 -0.78 12.32 25.87
N ALA A 114 0.39 12.42 26.49
CA ALA A 114 1.67 12.16 25.82
C ALA A 114 1.74 10.73 25.24
N ALA A 115 1.27 9.73 26.01
CA ALA A 115 1.22 8.36 25.55
C ALA A 115 0.22 8.15 24.39
N GLN A 116 -0.90 8.87 24.39
CA GLN A 116 -1.87 8.86 23.29
C GLN A 116 -1.29 9.49 22.03
N LEU A 117 -0.64 10.65 22.12
CA LEU A 117 -0.02 11.34 20.98
C LEU A 117 1.00 10.45 20.26
N ILE A 118 1.92 9.82 21.00
CA ILE A 118 2.87 8.87 20.40
C ILE A 118 2.16 7.66 19.79
N SER A 119 1.10 7.16 20.42
CA SER A 119 0.38 6.00 19.90
C SER A 119 -0.36 6.35 18.60
N GLN A 120 -0.87 7.58 18.47
CA GLN A 120 -1.49 8.10 17.25
C GLN A 120 -0.45 8.29 16.14
N GLN A 121 0.68 8.94 16.43
CA GLN A 121 1.79 9.07 15.47
C GLN A 121 2.33 7.70 15.03
N LYS A 122 2.44 6.73 15.95
CA LYS A 122 2.76 5.33 15.63
C LYS A 122 1.75 4.74 14.65
N GLY A 123 0.45 4.95 14.87
CA GLY A 123 -0.61 4.47 13.97
C GLY A 123 -0.46 5.00 12.54
N ILE A 124 -0.11 6.28 12.39
CA ILE A 124 0.17 6.89 11.07
C ILE A 124 1.34 6.21 10.38
N VAL A 125 2.46 6.03 11.09
CA VAL A 125 3.66 5.39 10.52
C VAL A 125 3.40 3.92 10.20
N GLN A 126 2.61 3.24 11.03
CA GLN A 126 2.25 1.83 10.87
C GLN A 126 1.36 1.57 9.65
N SER A 127 0.57 2.54 9.18
CA SER A 127 -0.28 2.39 7.99
C SER A 127 0.44 2.62 6.66
N ILE A 128 1.70 3.07 6.68
CA ILE A 128 2.47 3.35 5.46
C ILE A 128 2.62 2.12 4.54
N PRO A 129 3.00 0.92 5.04
CA PRO A 129 3.17 -0.25 4.19
C PRO A 129 1.91 -0.59 3.39
N ASP A 130 0.75 -0.58 4.03
CA ASP A 130 -0.54 -0.90 3.40
C ASP A 130 -0.87 0.11 2.29
N LYS A 131 -0.67 1.41 2.55
CA LYS A 131 -0.88 2.44 1.52
C LYS A 131 0.04 2.24 0.32
N VAL A 132 1.33 2.00 0.57
CA VAL A 132 2.31 1.75 -0.50
C VAL A 132 1.94 0.53 -1.32
N GLU A 133 1.48 -0.54 -0.67
CA GLU A 133 1.02 -1.75 -1.37
C GLU A 133 -0.19 -1.45 -2.27
N ILE A 134 -1.20 -0.74 -1.75
CA ILE A 134 -2.39 -0.35 -2.51
C ILE A 134 -2.01 0.51 -3.74
N GLU A 135 -1.16 1.53 -3.55
CA GLU A 135 -0.72 2.41 -4.64
C GLU A 135 0.13 1.67 -5.69
N LEU A 136 0.97 0.73 -5.27
CA LEU A 136 1.74 -0.11 -6.17
C LEU A 136 0.84 -1.04 -6.99
N LEU A 137 -0.18 -1.63 -6.36
CA LEU A 137 -1.16 -2.47 -7.04
C LEU A 137 -1.95 -1.64 -8.07
N ALA A 138 -2.44 -0.47 -7.69
CA ALA A 138 -3.14 0.44 -8.59
C ALA A 138 -2.26 0.87 -9.79
N SER A 139 -0.99 1.20 -9.53
CA SER A 139 -0.04 1.58 -10.59
C SER A 139 0.23 0.43 -11.56
N ARG A 140 0.42 -0.80 -11.05
CA ARG A 140 0.60 -1.99 -11.89
C ARG A 140 -0.62 -2.26 -12.77
N LYS A 141 -1.83 -2.15 -12.20
CA LYS A 141 -3.09 -2.28 -12.95
C LYS A 141 -3.16 -1.26 -14.09
N SER A 142 -2.85 0.01 -13.80
CA SER A 142 -2.86 1.07 -14.81
C SER A 142 -1.85 0.81 -15.93
N ILE A 143 -0.59 0.51 -15.59
CA ILE A 143 0.46 0.26 -16.58
C ILE A 143 0.13 -0.97 -17.43
N SER A 144 -0.33 -2.05 -16.81
CA SER A 144 -0.72 -3.27 -17.51
C SER A 144 -1.83 -3.00 -18.53
N ARG A 145 -2.83 -2.21 -18.15
CA ARG A 145 -3.93 -1.79 -19.02
C ARG A 145 -3.44 -0.94 -20.20
N ASP A 146 -2.57 0.02 -19.96
CA ASP A 146 -2.05 0.91 -21.01
C ASP A 146 -1.23 0.10 -22.04
N ILE A 147 -0.42 -0.85 -21.55
CA ILE A 147 0.31 -1.80 -22.42
C ILE A 147 -0.67 -2.65 -23.21
N ALA A 148 -1.66 -3.28 -22.55
CA ALA A 148 -2.62 -4.15 -23.21
C ALA A 148 -3.39 -3.41 -24.31
N LYS A 149 -3.83 -2.17 -24.06
CA LYS A 149 -4.48 -1.33 -25.08
C LYS A 149 -3.57 -1.01 -26.26
N SER A 150 -2.30 -0.69 -25.99
CA SER A 150 -1.33 -0.43 -27.06
C SER A 150 -1.07 -1.68 -27.92
N GLU A 151 -1.05 -2.87 -27.30
CA GLU A 151 -0.88 -4.15 -27.99
C GLU A 151 -2.15 -4.52 -28.79
N VAL A 152 -3.34 -4.33 -28.24
CA VAL A 152 -4.63 -4.51 -28.95
C VAL A 152 -4.69 -3.61 -30.19
N LEU A 153 -4.38 -2.31 -30.05
CA LEU A 153 -4.30 -1.38 -31.18
C LEU A 153 -3.28 -1.83 -32.22
N ARG A 154 -2.13 -2.37 -31.80
CA ARG A 154 -1.15 -2.93 -32.74
C ARG A 154 -1.69 -4.15 -33.46
N GLY A 155 -2.47 -4.99 -32.79
CA GLY A 155 -3.21 -6.10 -33.40
C GLY A 155 -4.17 -5.63 -34.48
N GLU A 156 -4.91 -4.55 -34.24
CA GLU A 156 -5.81 -3.94 -35.24
C GLU A 156 -5.04 -3.51 -36.50
N GLN A 157 -3.92 -2.79 -36.32
CA GLN A 157 -3.07 -2.34 -37.43
C GLN A 157 -2.55 -3.51 -38.27
N LEU A 158 -2.08 -4.58 -37.63
CA LEU A 158 -1.62 -5.78 -38.34
C LEU A 158 -2.75 -6.46 -39.12
N LEU A 159 -3.96 -6.47 -38.57
CA LEU A 159 -5.12 -7.03 -39.25
C LEU A 159 -5.52 -6.18 -40.48
N GLU A 160 -5.32 -4.86 -40.43
CA GLU A 160 -5.50 -3.96 -41.56
C GLU A 160 -4.45 -4.20 -42.65
N GLU A 161 -3.18 -4.42 -42.25
CA GLU A 161 -2.05 -4.76 -43.10
C GLU A 161 -2.20 -6.15 -43.78
N GLY A 162 -3.08 -7.02 -43.26
CA GLY A 162 -3.35 -8.36 -43.79
C GLY A 162 -2.66 -9.49 -43.02
N ASP A 163 -1.91 -9.14 -41.96
CA ASP A 163 -1.19 -10.07 -41.10
C ASP A 163 -2.13 -10.67 -40.03
N ILE A 164 -3.03 -11.55 -40.46
CA ILE A 164 -4.10 -12.12 -39.64
C ILE A 164 -3.55 -12.88 -38.41
N ARG A 165 -2.59 -13.79 -38.61
CA ARG A 165 -2.00 -14.59 -37.52
C ARG A 165 -1.26 -13.69 -36.51
N PRO A 166 -0.32 -12.81 -36.93
CA PRO A 166 0.31 -11.86 -36.00
C PRO A 166 -0.67 -10.98 -35.22
N ALA A 167 -1.73 -10.49 -35.88
CA ALA A 167 -2.77 -9.69 -35.24
C ALA A 167 -3.44 -10.44 -34.09
N GLY A 168 -3.85 -11.69 -34.33
CA GLY A 168 -4.45 -12.53 -33.30
C GLY A 168 -3.48 -12.90 -32.17
N VAL A 169 -2.21 -13.18 -32.49
CA VAL A 169 -1.21 -13.47 -31.46
C VAL A 169 -1.00 -12.27 -30.53
N ILE A 170 -0.84 -11.07 -31.07
CA ILE A 170 -0.57 -9.87 -30.27
C ILE A 170 -1.77 -9.51 -29.38
N ALA A 171 -2.99 -9.52 -29.92
CA ALA A 171 -4.18 -9.27 -29.11
C ALA A 171 -4.41 -10.35 -28.05
N GLY A 172 -4.10 -11.61 -28.38
CA GLY A 172 -4.12 -12.71 -27.41
C GLY A 172 -3.14 -12.53 -26.27
N VAL A 173 -1.90 -12.14 -26.55
CA VAL A 173 -0.87 -11.85 -25.53
C VAL A 173 -1.28 -10.67 -24.64
N ALA A 174 -1.86 -9.61 -25.24
CA ALA A 174 -2.37 -8.47 -24.48
C ALA A 174 -3.44 -8.90 -23.47
N LEU A 175 -4.38 -9.74 -23.92
CA LEU A 175 -5.43 -10.29 -23.07
C LEU A 175 -4.88 -11.23 -21.99
N GLU A 176 -3.94 -12.12 -22.31
CA GLU A 176 -3.28 -13.01 -21.33
C GLU A 176 -2.61 -12.20 -20.20
N ARG A 177 -1.88 -11.15 -20.55
CA ARG A 177 -1.22 -10.27 -19.57
C ARG A 177 -2.22 -9.52 -18.70
N HIS A 178 -3.32 -9.05 -19.30
CA HIS A 178 -4.40 -8.41 -18.54
C HIS A 178 -5.07 -9.39 -17.57
N LEU A 179 -5.36 -10.62 -17.99
CA LEU A 179 -5.93 -11.67 -17.15
C LEU A 179 -4.99 -12.08 -16.01
N ILE A 180 -3.69 -12.22 -16.26
CA ILE A 180 -2.69 -12.45 -15.20
C ILE A 180 -2.71 -11.31 -14.17
N THR A 181 -2.84 -10.07 -14.64
CA THR A 181 -2.95 -8.90 -13.76
C THR A 181 -4.22 -8.97 -12.92
N LEU A 182 -5.35 -9.36 -13.54
CA LEU A 182 -6.62 -9.56 -12.86
C LEU A 182 -6.52 -10.65 -11.78
N CYS A 183 -5.94 -11.82 -12.09
CA CYS A 183 -5.70 -12.87 -11.10
C CYS A 183 -4.83 -12.37 -9.94
N SER A 184 -3.76 -11.63 -10.24
CA SER A 184 -2.81 -11.15 -9.22
C SER A 184 -3.35 -10.05 -8.31
N SER A 185 -4.46 -9.43 -8.69
CA SER A 185 -5.00 -8.24 -8.03
C SER A 185 -6.45 -8.37 -7.58
N ALA A 186 -7.02 -9.56 -7.75
CA ALA A 186 -8.29 -9.94 -7.15
C ALA A 186 -8.17 -9.93 -5.62
N GLU A 187 -9.28 -9.63 -4.94
CA GLU A 187 -9.36 -9.73 -3.48
C GLU A 187 -9.39 -11.21 -3.04
N GLN A 188 -9.90 -12.08 -3.91
CA GLN A 188 -9.95 -13.52 -3.73
C GLN A 188 -8.60 -14.16 -4.06
N ASP A 189 -8.31 -15.28 -3.39
CA ASP A 189 -7.14 -16.10 -3.72
C ASP A 189 -7.40 -16.87 -5.01
N VAL A 190 -6.79 -16.42 -6.11
CA VAL A 190 -6.90 -17.06 -7.43
C VAL A 190 -5.67 -17.91 -7.65
N GLU A 191 -5.85 -19.21 -7.83
CA GLU A 191 -4.76 -20.14 -8.18
C GLU A 191 -4.51 -20.12 -9.70
N TYR A 192 -3.32 -19.69 -10.12
CA TYR A 192 -2.90 -19.64 -11.52
C TYR A 192 -1.38 -19.72 -11.68
N ASP A 193 -0.91 -20.17 -12.84
CA ASP A 193 0.48 -20.09 -13.28
C ASP A 193 0.66 -18.93 -14.27
N ARG A 194 1.85 -18.32 -14.30
CA ARG A 194 2.15 -17.25 -15.28
C ARG A 194 2.24 -17.76 -16.72
N MET A 195 2.36 -19.07 -16.90
CA MET A 195 2.38 -19.76 -18.19
C MET A 195 0.98 -20.22 -18.63
N ASP A 196 -0.04 -20.00 -17.80
CA ASP A 196 -1.42 -20.30 -18.18
C ASP A 196 -1.87 -19.42 -19.37
N GLY A 197 -2.54 -20.04 -20.33
CA GLY A 197 -3.19 -19.33 -21.44
C GLY A 197 -4.57 -18.80 -21.06
N ILE A 198 -5.20 -18.05 -21.99
CA ILE A 198 -6.49 -17.36 -21.79
C ILE A 198 -7.56 -18.25 -21.12
N SER A 199 -7.82 -19.45 -21.66
CA SER A 199 -8.86 -20.35 -21.15
C SER A 199 -8.58 -20.85 -19.72
N SER A 200 -7.32 -21.13 -19.40
CA SER A 200 -6.92 -21.61 -18.07
C SER A 200 -7.11 -20.49 -17.04
N LEU A 201 -6.62 -19.28 -17.36
CA LEU A 201 -6.80 -18.09 -16.54
C LEU A 201 -8.28 -17.74 -16.32
N ALA A 202 -9.10 -17.80 -17.38
CA ALA A 202 -10.53 -17.54 -17.31
C ALA A 202 -11.25 -18.50 -16.35
N LYS A 203 -10.89 -19.78 -16.40
CA LYS A 203 -11.44 -20.79 -15.50
C LYS A 203 -11.07 -20.51 -14.04
N SER A 204 -9.81 -20.19 -13.76
CA SER A 204 -9.37 -19.84 -12.40
C SER A 204 -10.11 -18.60 -11.87
N LEU A 205 -10.26 -17.56 -12.69
CA LEU A 205 -10.98 -16.34 -12.33
C LEU A 205 -12.47 -16.60 -12.05
N SER A 206 -13.11 -17.40 -12.89
CA SER A 206 -14.52 -17.79 -12.72
C SER A 206 -14.72 -18.63 -11.45
N GLN A 207 -13.84 -19.60 -11.20
CA GLN A 207 -13.87 -20.42 -9.98
C GLN A 207 -13.72 -19.60 -8.70
N ALA A 208 -12.92 -18.53 -8.75
CA ALA A 208 -12.77 -17.58 -7.66
C ALA A 208 -13.92 -16.54 -7.58
N GLY A 209 -14.88 -16.55 -8.51
CA GLY A 209 -16.00 -15.61 -8.56
C GLY A 209 -15.62 -14.19 -8.99
N VAL A 210 -14.48 -14.02 -9.68
CA VAL A 210 -13.99 -12.71 -10.13
C VAL A 210 -14.67 -12.28 -11.44
N ILE A 211 -15.03 -13.23 -12.30
CA ILE A 211 -15.72 -13.00 -13.57
C ILE A 211 -16.99 -13.84 -13.66
N SER A 212 -17.92 -13.45 -14.53
CA SER A 212 -19.14 -14.21 -14.76
C SER A 212 -18.92 -15.46 -15.61
N ASP A 213 -19.90 -16.36 -15.63
CA ASP A 213 -19.90 -17.52 -16.54
C ASP A 213 -19.91 -17.10 -18.02
N ASP A 214 -20.53 -15.96 -18.34
CA ASP A 214 -20.58 -15.43 -19.70
C ASP A 214 -19.22 -14.87 -20.13
N ASP A 215 -18.53 -14.16 -19.23
CA ASP A 215 -17.15 -13.73 -19.44
C ASP A 215 -16.22 -14.92 -19.65
N MET A 216 -16.36 -15.97 -18.84
CA MET A 216 -15.57 -17.19 -18.98
C MET A 216 -15.75 -17.82 -20.37
N ARG A 217 -16.99 -17.91 -20.87
CA ARG A 217 -17.29 -18.45 -22.22
C ARG A 217 -16.70 -17.57 -23.32
N LEU A 218 -16.78 -16.25 -23.17
CA LEU A 218 -16.20 -15.29 -24.11
C LEU A 218 -14.67 -15.44 -24.17
N LEU A 219 -14.02 -15.48 -23.00
CA LEU A 219 -12.58 -15.67 -22.89
C LEU A 219 -12.12 -17.03 -23.46
N ASP A 220 -12.87 -18.10 -23.21
CA ASP A 220 -12.56 -19.43 -23.75
C ASP A 220 -12.63 -19.44 -25.29
N TRP A 221 -13.64 -18.78 -25.86
CA TRP A 221 -13.72 -18.57 -27.31
C TRP A 221 -12.51 -17.78 -27.85
N MET A 222 -12.10 -16.70 -27.19
CA MET A 222 -10.92 -15.92 -27.57
C MET A 222 -9.62 -16.75 -27.45
N GLY A 223 -9.50 -17.59 -26.42
CA GLY A 223 -8.41 -18.55 -26.28
C GLY A 223 -8.32 -19.51 -27.47
N GLY A 224 -9.46 -20.02 -27.93
CA GLY A 224 -9.54 -20.82 -29.15
C GLY A 224 -9.04 -20.08 -30.40
N VAL A 225 -9.44 -18.82 -30.60
CA VAL A 225 -9.00 -18.01 -31.76
C VAL A 225 -7.51 -17.70 -31.68
N ARG A 226 -6.99 -17.33 -30.50
CA ARG A 226 -5.55 -17.12 -30.24
C ARG A 226 -4.75 -18.37 -30.60
N ASN A 227 -5.21 -19.55 -30.17
CA ASN A 227 -4.54 -20.81 -30.46
C ASN A 227 -4.47 -21.11 -31.96
N LYS A 228 -5.53 -20.84 -32.74
CA LYS A 228 -5.49 -20.95 -34.21
C LYS A 228 -4.45 -20.01 -34.83
N CYS A 229 -4.22 -18.85 -34.23
CA CYS A 229 -3.24 -17.88 -34.72
C CYS A 229 -1.79 -18.28 -34.39
N SER A 230 -1.56 -18.94 -33.24
CA SER A 230 -0.21 -19.24 -32.72
C SER A 230 0.33 -20.63 -33.10
N HIS A 231 -0.54 -21.58 -33.45
CA HIS A 231 -0.13 -22.95 -33.78
C HIS A 231 -0.10 -23.20 -35.29
N ALA A 232 0.80 -24.09 -35.71
CA ALA A 232 0.86 -24.59 -37.07
C ALA A 232 -0.26 -25.64 -37.29
N SER A 233 -1.51 -25.19 -37.37
CA SER A 233 -2.64 -26.01 -37.84
C SER A 233 -2.94 -25.73 -39.31
N ASP A 234 -3.52 -26.72 -39.99
CA ASP A 234 -4.01 -26.61 -41.37
C ASP A 234 -5.22 -25.66 -41.50
N GLU A 235 -5.92 -25.40 -40.39
CA GLU A 235 -7.04 -24.46 -40.35
C GLU A 235 -6.51 -23.03 -40.15
N GLU A 236 -6.55 -22.22 -41.22
CA GLU A 236 -6.24 -20.79 -41.15
C GLU A 236 -7.29 -20.01 -40.33
N PRO A 237 -6.89 -19.12 -39.41
CA PRO A 237 -7.82 -18.26 -38.70
C PRO A 237 -8.55 -17.32 -39.67
N LYS A 238 -9.87 -17.22 -39.53
CA LYS A 238 -10.66 -16.31 -40.37
C LYS A 238 -10.43 -14.87 -39.93
N ARG A 239 -10.20 -13.97 -40.89
CA ARG A 239 -10.06 -12.52 -40.64
C ARG A 239 -11.20 -11.95 -39.79
N THR A 240 -12.43 -12.39 -40.01
CA THR A 240 -13.61 -11.96 -39.25
C THR A 240 -13.61 -12.44 -37.79
N GLU A 241 -13.11 -13.66 -37.55
CA GLU A 241 -12.97 -14.21 -36.19
C GLU A 241 -11.90 -13.45 -35.41
N VAL A 242 -10.74 -13.19 -36.03
CA VAL A 242 -9.66 -12.39 -35.44
C VAL A 242 -10.12 -10.95 -35.20
N LYS A 243 -10.81 -10.33 -36.17
CA LYS A 243 -11.37 -8.98 -36.01
C LYS A 243 -12.30 -8.89 -34.79
N ARG A 244 -13.18 -9.88 -34.65
CA ARG A 244 -14.06 -9.95 -33.50
C ARG A 244 -13.25 -10.12 -32.22
N MET A 245 -12.29 -11.05 -32.18
CA MET A 245 -11.48 -11.31 -30.99
C MET A 245 -10.77 -10.05 -30.51
N ILE A 246 -10.18 -9.27 -31.42
CA ILE A 246 -9.50 -8.01 -31.08
C ILE A 246 -10.47 -7.02 -30.45
N ARG A 247 -11.66 -6.85 -31.03
CA ARG A 247 -12.69 -5.95 -30.48
C ARG A 247 -13.18 -6.40 -29.10
N GLU A 248 -13.48 -7.69 -28.94
CA GLU A 248 -13.97 -8.22 -27.67
C GLU A 248 -12.86 -8.18 -26.60
N ALA A 249 -11.59 -8.33 -26.98
CA ALA A 249 -10.46 -8.15 -26.07
C ALA A 249 -10.35 -6.69 -25.61
N ASP A 250 -10.48 -5.71 -26.52
CA ASP A 250 -10.49 -4.29 -26.16
C ASP A 250 -11.64 -3.96 -25.19
N GLU A 251 -12.84 -4.43 -25.52
CA GLU A 251 -14.05 -4.23 -24.71
C GLU A 251 -13.90 -4.86 -23.33
N PHE A 252 -13.44 -6.11 -23.25
CA PHE A 252 -13.19 -6.79 -21.98
C PHE A 252 -12.15 -6.07 -21.11
N ILE A 253 -11.02 -5.65 -21.70
CA ILE A 253 -9.98 -4.88 -21.02
C ILE A 253 -10.53 -3.52 -20.53
N TYR A 254 -11.43 -2.92 -21.29
CA TYR A 254 -12.08 -1.66 -20.95
C TYR A 254 -13.11 -1.80 -19.82
N GLU A 255 -13.90 -2.87 -19.80
CA GLU A 255 -14.98 -3.11 -18.84
C GLU A 255 -14.46 -3.61 -17.49
N THR A 256 -13.44 -4.48 -17.50
CA THR A 256 -12.81 -5.01 -16.29
C THR A 256 -11.83 -4.02 -15.65
N ARG A 257 -12.25 -2.76 -15.50
CA ARG A 257 -11.46 -1.70 -14.84
C ARG A 257 -11.19 -2.07 -13.40
N ILE A 258 -10.03 -2.67 -13.17
CA ILE A 258 -9.46 -2.95 -11.85
C ILE A 258 -8.86 -1.72 -11.19
#